data_AF-A0ABD7MP45-F1
#
_entry.id   AF-A0ABD7MP45-F1
#
_cell.length_a   1.000
_cell.length_b   1.000
_cell.length_c   1.000
_cell.angle_alpha   90.00
_cell.angle_beta   90.00
_cell.angle_gamma   90.00
#
_symmetry.space_group_name_H-M   'P 1'
#
loop_
_entity.id
_entity.type
_entity.pdbx_description
1 polymer ?
#
loop_
_entity_poly.entity_id
_entity_poly.type
_entity_poly.pdbx_seq_one_letter_code
_entity_poly.pdbx_strand_id
1 'polypeptide(L)' 'MNADKNIKLLAINGIAPTAENIRNGKYPYIVDAFMVTRENTTSETQKLLEWFLTPQGQSLVEDVGYVPMYKTLP' A
#
# COMPACT_ATOMS: atom_id res chain seq x y z
N MET A 1 -5.34 1.33 -4.69
CA MET A 1 -5.97 2.64 -4.99
C MET A 1 -7.33 2.39 -5.59
N ASN A 2 -8.41 2.68 -4.86
CA ASN A 2 -9.76 2.42 -5.34
C ASN A 2 -10.30 3.65 -6.06
N ALA A 3 -10.68 3.49 -7.32
CA ALA A 3 -11.29 4.55 -8.09
C ALA A 3 -12.78 4.65 -7.70
N ASP A 4 -13.16 5.76 -7.06
CA ASP A 4 -14.56 6.14 -6.91
C ASP A 4 -14.96 6.95 -8.16
N LYS A 5 -16.09 6.57 -8.78
CA LYS A 5 -16.61 7.25 -9.98
C LYS A 5 -17.00 8.71 -9.71
N ASN A 6 -17.25 9.07 -8.46
CA ASN A 6 -17.58 10.43 -8.04
C ASN A 6 -16.35 11.28 -7.70
N ILE A 7 -15.16 10.67 -7.67
CA ILE A 7 -13.90 11.36 -7.33
C ILE A 7 -12.99 11.34 -8.55
N LYS A 8 -12.67 12.54 -9.05
CA LYS A 8 -11.70 12.67 -10.15
C LYS A 8 -10.29 12.69 -9.60
N LEU A 9 -9.51 11.67 -9.94
CA LEU A 9 -8.07 11.64 -9.66
C LEU A 9 -7.34 12.57 -10.64
N LEU A 10 -6.58 13.52 -10.11
CA LEU A 10 -5.84 14.50 -10.92
C LEU A 10 -4.39 14.07 -11.11
N ALA A 11 -3.86 14.34 -12.29
CA ALA A 11 -2.44 14.23 -12.54
C ALA A 11 -1.71 15.46 -11.99
N ILE A 12 -0.51 15.25 -11.44
CA ILE A 12 0.36 16.32 -10.96
C ILE A 12 1.56 16.38 -11.89
N ASN A 13 1.77 17.53 -12.54
CA ASN A 13 2.82 17.70 -13.56
C ASN A 13 2.77 16.63 -14.67
N GLY A 14 1.56 16.24 -15.08
CA GLY A 14 1.35 15.19 -16.09
C GLY A 14 1.49 13.75 -15.57
N ILE A 15 1.83 13.55 -14.29
CA ILE A 15 1.95 12.22 -13.68
C ILE A 15 0.64 11.84 -12.98
N ALA A 16 -0.02 10.79 -13.46
CA ALA A 16 -1.23 10.24 -12.83
C ALA A 16 -0.89 9.39 -11.58
N PRO A 17 -1.77 9.29 -10.58
CA PRO A 17 -1.56 8.50 -9.36
C PRO A 17 -1.70 6.99 -9.59
N THR A 18 -1.01 6.40 -10.56
CA THR A 18 -1.06 4.95 -10.79
C THR A 18 -0.20 4.20 -9.77
N ALA A 19 -0.50 2.92 -9.53
CA ALA A 19 0.34 2.09 -8.66
C ALA A 19 1.80 2.02 -9.13
N GLU A 20 2.04 2.09 -10.44
CA GLU A 20 3.39 2.19 -11.01
C GLU A 20 4.08 3.52 -10.65
N ASN A 21 3.39 4.65 -10.84
CA ASN A 21 3.93 5.98 -10.55
C ASN A 21 4.15 6.21 -9.04
N ILE A 22 3.34 5.57 -8.20
CA ILE A 22 3.53 5.58 -6.75
C ILE A 22 4.77 4.75 -6.38
N ARG A 23 4.89 3.51 -6.87
CA ARG A 23 6.02 2.62 -6.54
C ARG A 23 7.37 3.16 -7.02
N ASN A 24 7.41 3.83 -8.18
CA ASN A 24 8.64 4.40 -8.72
C ASN A 24 8.92 5.84 -8.23
N GLY A 25 8.11 6.37 -7.30
CA GLY A 25 8.28 7.69 -6.70
C GLY A 25 8.00 8.87 -7.63
N LYS A 26 7.45 8.65 -8.84
CA LYS A 26 7.12 9.72 -9.78
C LYS A 26 5.90 10.53 -9.36
N TYR A 27 4.93 9.91 -8.68
CA TYR A 27 3.79 10.64 -8.16
C TYR A 27 4.17 11.29 -6.81
N PRO A 28 4.14 12.63 -6.69
CA PRO A 28 4.79 13.32 -5.58
C PRO A 28 3.99 13.30 -4.26
N TYR A 29 2.69 13.03 -4.32
CA TYR A 29 1.82 13.03 -3.13
C TYR A 29 1.51 11.61 -2.70
N ILE A 30 2.42 11.05 -1.90
CA ILE A 30 2.30 9.73 -1.30
C ILE A 30 2.62 9.81 0.19
N VAL A 31 2.14 8.84 0.95
CA VAL A 31 2.50 8.63 2.36
C VAL A 31 2.80 7.16 2.54
N ASP A 32 3.92 6.86 3.17
CA ASP A 32 4.27 5.49 3.53
C ASP A 32 3.43 5.03 4.73
N ALA A 33 2.85 3.84 4.62
CA ALA A 33 2.11 3.21 5.70
C ALA A 33 3.04 2.27 6.47
N PHE A 34 3.20 2.52 7.78
CA PHE A 34 4.08 1.73 8.65
C PHE A 34 3.28 0.93 9.68
N MET A 35 3.69 -0.31 9.91
CA MET A 35 3.36 -1.03 11.13
C MET A 35 4.49 -0.79 12.15
N VAL A 36 4.16 -0.22 13.30
CA VAL A 36 5.13 0.16 14.33
C VAL A 36 4.90 -0.66 15.58
N THR A 37 5.95 -1.27 16.11
CA THR A 37 5.92 -2.06 17.33
C THR A 37 7.04 -1.66 18.29
N ARG A 38 6.93 -2.08 19.55
CA ARG A 38 8.00 -1.93 20.56
C ARG A 38 9.03 -3.04 20.37
N GLU A 39 10.26 -2.87 20.88
CA GLU A 39 11.35 -3.86 20.71
C GLU A 39 11.01 -5.27 21.23
N ASN A 40 10.27 -5.37 22.34
CA ASN A 40 9.87 -6.65 22.95
C ASN A 40 8.38 -6.95 22.68
N THR A 41 8.04 -7.32 21.44
CA THR A 41 6.66 -7.70 21.06
C THR A 41 6.31 -9.12 21.50
N THR A 42 5.02 -9.42 21.57
CA THR A 42 4.56 -10.81 21.80
C THR A 42 4.66 -11.63 20.51
N SER A 43 4.68 -12.96 20.64
CA SER A 43 4.66 -13.88 19.50
C SER A 43 3.47 -13.66 18.57
N GLU A 44 2.32 -13.27 19.10
CA GLU A 44 1.07 -13.03 18.37
C GLU A 44 1.20 -11.75 17.53
N THR A 45 1.82 -10.71 18.09
CA THR A 45 2.11 -9.47 17.38
C THR A 45 3.06 -9.73 16.21
N GLN A 46 4.12 -10.51 16.45
CA GLN A 46 5.07 -10.89 15.40
C GLN A 46 4.40 -11.69 14.27
N LYS A 47 3.56 -12.67 14.61
CA LYS A 47 2.78 -13.44 13.63
C LYS A 47 1.88 -12.55 12.76
N LEU A 48 1.25 -11.55 13.35
CA LEU A 48 0.41 -10.61 12.60
C LEU A 48 1.23 -9.74 11.64
N LEU A 49 2.38 -9.22 12.11
CA LEU A 49 3.32 -8.48 11.25
C LEU A 49 3.76 -9.32 10.06
N GLU A 50 4.21 -10.55 10.31
CA GLU A 50 4.66 -11.47 9.26
C GLU A 50 3.53 -11.83 8.30
N TRP A 51 2.31 -12.03 8.79
CA TRP A 51 1.14 -12.29 7.95
C TRP A 51 0.84 -11.13 7.00
N PHE A 52 0.93 -9.88 7.45
CA PHE A 52 0.75 -8.70 6.59
C PHE A 52 1.75 -8.64 5.42
N LEU A 53 2.92 -9.25 5.59
CA LEU A 53 3.96 -9.35 4.56
C LEU A 53 3.77 -10.52 3.59
N THR A 54 2.79 -11.39 3.81
CA THR A 54 2.45 -12.51 2.89
C THR A 54 1.65 -12.02 1.68
N PRO A 55 1.52 -12.83 0.61
CA PRO A 55 0.68 -12.48 -0.53
C PRO A 55 -0.77 -12.16 -0.14
N GLN A 56 -1.34 -12.92 0.80
CA GLN A 56 -2.69 -12.66 1.30
C GLN A 56 -2.79 -11.30 2.00
N GLY A 57 -1.81 -10.97 2.85
CA GLY A 57 -1.76 -9.67 3.52
C GLY A 57 -1.62 -8.51 2.54
N GLN A 58 -0.81 -8.68 1.50
CA GLN A 58 -0.66 -7.66 0.45
C GLN A 58 -1.90 -7.53 -0.45
N SER A 59 -2.64 -8.61 -0.71
CA SER A 59 -3.94 -8.53 -1.39
C SER A 59 -4.93 -7.69 -0.58
N LEU A 60 -4.98 -7.86 0.74
CA LEU A 60 -5.82 -7.00 1.60
C LEU A 60 -5.42 -5.52 1.50
N VAL A 61 -4.10 -5.21 1.48
CA VAL A 61 -3.59 -3.84 1.31
C VAL A 61 -4.09 -3.22 0.00
N GLU A 62 -4.13 -4.00 -1.08
CA GLU A 62 -4.68 -3.56 -2.36
C GLU A 62 -6.19 -3.34 -2.30
N ASP A 63 -6.93 -4.32 -1.75
CA ASP A 63 -8.40 -4.30 -1.64
C ASP A 63 -8.91 -3.08 -0.87
N VAL A 64 -8.21 -2.70 0.21
CA VAL A 64 -8.56 -1.53 1.03
C VAL A 64 -8.05 -0.21 0.46
N GLY A 65 -7.45 -0.24 -0.74
CA GLY A 65 -7.16 0.94 -1.54
C GLY A 65 -5.74 1.48 -1.44
N TYR A 66 -4.81 0.82 -0.74
CA TYR A 66 -3.40 1.19 -0.73
C TYR A 66 -2.67 0.62 -1.96
N VAL A 67 -1.36 0.86 -2.04
CA VAL A 67 -0.48 0.25 -3.03
C VAL A 67 0.40 -0.77 -2.29
N PRO A 68 0.33 -2.07 -2.62
CA PRO A 68 1.13 -3.08 -1.93
C PRO A 68 2.62 -2.95 -2.27
N MET A 69 3.46 -3.39 -1.33
CA MET A 69 4.93 -3.25 -1.40
C MET A 69 5.53 -3.96 -2.62
N TYR A 70 4.97 -5.11 -2.97
CA TYR A 70 5.30 -5.83 -4.19
C TYR A 70 4.05 -6.03 -5.04
N LYS A 71 4.26 -6.41 -6.30
CA LYS A 71 3.15 -6.72 -7.21
C LYS A 71 2.49 -8.01 -6.73
N THR A 72 1.25 -7.90 -6.30
CA THR A 72 0.35 -9.03 -6.09
C THR A 72 0.18 -9.74 -7.44
N LEU A 73 0.41 -11.05 -7.47
CA LEU A 73 0.08 -11.86 -8.64
C LEU A 73 -1.44 -12.08 -8.64
N PRO A 74 -2.09 -12.06 -9.81
CA PRO A 74 -3.51 -12.39 -9.93
C PRO A 74 -3.78 -13.86 -9.53
#